data_AF-A0A7Y4ZUJ4-F1
#
_entry.id   AF-A0A7Y4ZUJ4-F1
#
_cell.length_a   1.000
_cell.length_b   1.000
_cell.length_c   1.000
_cell.angle_alpha   90.00
_cell.angle_beta   90.00
_cell.angle_gamma   90.00
#
_symmetry.space_group_name_H-M   'P 1'
#
loop_
_entity.id
_entity.type
_entity.pdbx_description
1 polymer ?
#
loop_
_entity_poly.entity_id
_entity_poly.type
_entity_poly.pdbx_seq_one_letter_code
_entity_poly.pdbx_strand_id
1 'polypeptide(L)'
;GSAKTVGAAKLGFTLYFNHDILNDAFPLVPKTKSSYLPYVSQVAFSDKWSEPLPFGLGWKDGPDEVERALGAPHTRPLFDGFYTWWTRDIEPGISELYVRTRKGKLEFSVVAKGTLALTSRHGVPPLPAVGLLVAWMTLRGALDPSRISQHEALVARVKARSAKGSDLVKAAFPRGVWDDHLRADEKLVRRLHHWLGSSADLSFTDDLISIFGERKNAYAHREAVLDDDTWEAFDRVAPLFDQRFQGFV
;
A
#
# COMPACT_ATOMS: atom_id res chain seq x y z
N GLY A 1 4.91 -3.86 16.74
CA GLY A 1 5.09 -3.38 18.12
C GLY A 1 3.81 -2.77 18.61
N SER A 2 3.74 -2.49 19.91
CA SER A 2 2.64 -1.72 20.47
C SER A 2 2.85 -0.24 20.19
N ALA A 3 1.90 0.39 19.49
CA ALA A 3 1.85 1.84 19.39
C ALA A 3 1.71 2.44 20.80
N LYS A 4 2.43 3.51 21.10
CA LYS A 4 2.21 4.31 22.31
C LYS A 4 1.20 5.40 21.99
N THR A 5 0.20 5.56 22.83
CA THR A 5 -0.82 6.60 22.66
C THR A 5 -0.51 7.79 23.55
N VAL A 6 -0.70 8.99 23.01
CA VAL A 6 -0.70 10.25 23.77
C VAL A 6 -2.01 10.96 23.48
N GLY A 7 -2.84 11.13 24.50
CA GLY A 7 -4.20 11.67 24.34
C GLY A 7 -4.41 12.95 25.11
N ALA A 8 -5.16 13.87 24.51
CA ALA A 8 -5.73 15.02 25.18
C ALA A 8 -7.25 14.81 25.27
N ALA A 9 -7.69 13.95 26.19
CA ALA A 9 -9.10 13.53 26.29
C ALA A 9 -10.09 14.68 26.47
N LYS A 10 -9.67 15.81 27.04
CA LYS A 10 -10.48 17.03 27.17
C LYS A 10 -10.64 17.78 25.84
N LEU A 11 -9.66 17.67 24.95
CA LEU A 11 -9.67 18.27 23.61
C LEU A 11 -10.19 17.28 22.55
N GLY A 12 -10.44 16.04 22.93
CA GLY A 12 -11.12 15.06 22.10
C GLY A 12 -10.26 14.34 21.06
N PHE A 13 -8.94 14.31 21.20
CA PHE A 13 -8.07 13.57 20.28
C PHE A 13 -7.05 12.67 20.99
N THR A 14 -6.60 11.64 20.27
CA THR A 14 -5.53 10.71 20.66
C THR A 14 -4.55 10.51 19.51
N LEU A 15 -3.27 10.79 19.75
CA LEU A 15 -2.18 10.53 18.82
C LEU A 15 -1.64 9.12 19.04
N TYR A 16 -1.44 8.39 17.95
CA TYR A 16 -0.81 7.07 17.96
C TYR A 16 0.61 7.20 17.45
N PHE A 17 1.57 7.07 18.36
CA PHE A 17 2.99 7.07 18.06
C PHE A 17 3.47 5.63 17.85
N ASN A 18 3.98 5.36 16.67
CA ASN A 18 4.75 4.16 16.39
C ASN A 18 6.24 4.49 16.42
N HIS A 19 7.04 3.50 16.76
CA HIS A 19 8.50 3.58 16.78
C HIS A 19 9.14 2.43 16.00
N ASP A 20 8.34 1.40 15.70
CA ASP A 20 8.73 0.32 14.81
C ASP A 20 8.67 0.82 13.38
N ILE A 21 9.84 1.04 12.78
CA ILE A 21 9.97 1.03 11.33
C ILE A 21 10.14 -0.43 10.96
N LEU A 22 9.11 -1.05 10.39
CA LEU A 22 9.15 -2.44 9.93
C LEU A 22 9.79 -2.58 8.55
N ASN A 23 9.85 -1.48 7.80
CA ASN A 23 10.43 -1.44 6.47
C ASN A 23 11.93 -1.05 6.52
N ASP A 24 12.82 -1.94 6.09
CA ASP A 24 14.27 -1.72 6.15
C ASP A 24 14.78 -0.71 5.10
N ALA A 25 13.95 -0.31 4.14
CA ALA A 25 14.28 0.76 3.19
C ALA A 25 14.17 2.18 3.80
N PHE A 26 13.61 2.32 5.02
CA PHE A 26 13.14 3.61 5.53
C PHE A 26 13.93 4.29 6.64
N PRO A 27 14.93 3.70 7.33
CA PRO A 27 15.87 4.54 8.03
C PRO A 27 17.03 4.88 7.08
N LEU A 28 17.25 6.18 6.86
CA LEU A 28 18.46 6.73 6.21
C LEU A 28 19.76 6.34 6.93
N VAL A 29 19.66 5.73 8.11
CA VAL A 29 20.74 5.33 9.00
C VAL A 29 20.52 3.86 9.40
N PRO A 30 21.56 3.02 9.46
CA PRO A 30 21.42 1.63 9.89
C PRO A 30 20.68 1.49 11.23
N LYS A 31 19.71 0.56 11.30
CA LYS A 31 19.00 0.26 12.55
C LYS A 31 19.99 -0.35 13.55
N THR A 32 20.07 0.25 14.73
CA THR A 32 20.74 -0.34 15.90
C THR A 32 19.67 -0.79 16.89
N LYS A 33 20.07 -1.55 17.91
CA LYS A 33 19.18 -1.92 19.04
C LYS A 33 18.63 -0.70 19.79
N SER A 34 19.16 0.50 19.53
CA SER A 34 18.80 1.76 20.17
C SER A 34 18.22 2.80 19.19
N SER A 35 17.99 2.44 17.92
CA SER A 35 17.43 3.36 16.93
C SER A 35 15.91 3.42 17.05
N TYR A 36 15.39 4.55 17.50
CA TYR A 36 13.95 4.83 17.60
C TYR A 36 13.62 6.08 16.79
N LEU A 37 12.78 5.94 15.77
CA LEU A 37 12.22 7.06 15.01
C LEU A 37 10.72 7.10 15.31
N PRO A 38 10.29 7.85 16.35
CA PRO A 38 8.88 7.97 16.65
C PRO A 38 8.17 8.75 15.55
N TYR A 39 7.09 8.20 15.01
CA TYR A 39 6.23 8.87 14.05
C TYR A 39 4.77 8.73 14.47
N VAL A 40 3.97 9.76 14.19
CA VAL A 40 2.52 9.71 14.37
C VAL A 40 1.93 8.97 13.18
N SER A 41 1.35 7.79 13.38
CA SER A 41 0.70 7.06 12.31
C SER A 41 -0.75 7.48 12.10
N GLN A 42 -1.40 7.87 13.20
CA GLN A 42 -2.83 8.11 13.23
C GLN A 42 -3.18 9.10 14.35
N VAL A 43 -4.21 9.90 14.09
CA VAL A 43 -4.90 10.70 15.10
C VAL A 43 -6.34 10.23 15.15
N ALA A 44 -6.79 9.71 16.30
CA ALA A 44 -8.20 9.40 16.51
C ALA A 44 -8.90 10.55 17.20
N PHE A 45 -10.15 10.80 16.80
CA PHE A 45 -10.98 11.86 17.33
C PHE A 45 -12.18 11.27 18.10
N SER A 46 -12.76 12.10 18.96
CA SER A 46 -13.96 11.81 19.74
C SER A 46 -14.90 13.01 19.72
N ASP A 47 -16.12 12.81 20.18
CA ASP A 47 -17.20 13.81 20.25
C ASP A 47 -16.88 15.09 21.05
N LYS A 48 -15.76 15.13 21.76
CA LYS A 48 -15.23 16.32 22.46
C LYS A 48 -14.37 17.22 21.57
N TRP A 49 -14.03 16.77 20.36
CA TRP A 49 -13.29 17.58 19.40
C TRP A 49 -14.18 18.73 18.93
N SER A 50 -13.68 19.96 19.09
CA SER A 50 -14.47 21.17 18.91
C SER A 50 -14.56 21.64 17.47
N GLU A 51 -13.64 21.21 16.59
CA GLU A 51 -13.66 21.60 15.19
C GLU A 51 -14.62 20.70 14.38
N PRO A 52 -15.19 21.20 13.27
CA PRO A 52 -15.95 20.38 12.35
C PRO A 52 -15.16 19.17 11.86
N LEU A 53 -15.83 18.03 11.69
CA LEU A 53 -15.21 16.88 11.03
C LEU A 53 -15.06 17.15 9.53
N PRO A 54 -14.05 16.55 8.87
CA PRO A 54 -13.89 16.68 7.44
C PRO A 54 -15.13 16.22 6.66
N PHE A 55 -15.33 16.79 5.47
CA PHE A 55 -16.41 16.44 4.54
C PHE A 55 -17.83 16.66 5.09
N GLY A 56 -17.99 17.51 6.10
CA GLY A 56 -19.30 17.87 6.65
C GLY A 56 -19.92 16.80 7.55
N LEU A 57 -19.12 15.83 8.00
CA LEU A 57 -19.58 14.76 8.88
C LEU A 57 -19.91 15.27 10.29
N GLY A 58 -20.85 14.59 10.92
CA GLY A 58 -21.28 14.80 12.29
C GLY A 58 -20.96 13.60 13.19
N TRP A 59 -20.77 13.87 14.48
CA TRP A 59 -20.57 12.82 15.50
C TRP A 59 -21.74 11.86 15.68
N LYS A 60 -22.93 12.27 15.23
CA LYS A 60 -24.17 11.50 15.34
C LYS A 60 -24.60 10.87 14.02
N ASP A 61 -23.81 11.05 12.97
CA ASP A 61 -24.09 10.49 11.65
C ASP A 61 -24.09 8.96 11.71
N GLY A 62 -24.93 8.34 10.89
CA GLY A 62 -24.97 6.92 10.69
C GLY A 62 -24.16 6.48 9.47
N PRO A 63 -24.12 5.17 9.18
CA PRO A 63 -23.43 4.64 8.00
C PRO A 63 -23.88 5.26 6.67
N ASP A 64 -25.17 5.55 6.52
CA ASP A 64 -25.74 6.11 5.29
C ASP A 64 -25.24 7.55 5.03
N GLU A 65 -25.13 8.37 6.08
CA GLU A 65 -24.54 9.70 6.00
C GLU A 65 -23.05 9.63 5.67
N VAL A 66 -22.32 8.69 6.29
CA VAL A 66 -20.89 8.47 6.02
C VAL A 66 -20.68 8.03 4.57
N GLU A 67 -21.50 7.11 4.06
CA GLU A 67 -21.42 6.65 2.68
C GLU A 67 -21.72 7.77 1.68
N ARG A 68 -22.70 8.63 1.98
CA ARG A 68 -22.98 9.81 1.14
C ARG A 68 -21.79 10.78 1.10
N ALA A 69 -21.08 10.93 2.21
CA ALA A 69 -19.95 11.85 2.32
C ALA A 69 -18.64 11.27 1.76
N LEU A 70 -18.39 9.97 1.94
CA LEU A 70 -17.09 9.35 1.67
C LEU A 70 -17.12 8.36 0.49
N GLY A 71 -18.29 7.96 0.02
CA GLY A 71 -18.47 6.91 -0.97
C GLY A 71 -18.73 5.54 -0.34
N ALA A 72 -18.78 4.50 -1.16
CA ALA A 72 -19.12 3.15 -0.72
C ALA A 72 -18.15 2.62 0.37
N PRO A 73 -18.65 1.87 1.37
CA PRO A 73 -17.80 1.26 2.37
C PRO A 73 -16.91 0.16 1.78
N HIS A 74 -15.76 -0.01 2.41
CA HIS A 74 -15.00 -1.25 2.36
C HIS A 74 -15.49 -2.20 3.46
N THR A 75 -15.56 -3.49 3.14
CA THR A 75 -15.93 -4.54 4.09
C THR A 75 -14.97 -5.71 4.02
N ARG A 76 -14.63 -6.29 5.17
CA ARG A 76 -13.88 -7.55 5.25
C ARG A 76 -14.45 -8.46 6.36
N PRO A 77 -14.48 -9.77 6.16
CA PRO A 77 -14.88 -10.70 7.20
C PRO A 77 -13.85 -10.74 8.34
N LEU A 78 -14.34 -10.85 9.58
CA LEU A 78 -13.59 -11.14 10.79
C LEU A 78 -14.22 -12.36 11.49
N PHE A 79 -13.52 -12.92 12.49
CA PHE A 79 -13.98 -14.09 13.24
C PHE A 79 -15.34 -13.89 13.94
N ASP A 80 -15.73 -12.65 14.22
CA ASP A 80 -16.92 -12.25 14.96
C ASP A 80 -17.88 -11.34 14.16
N GLY A 81 -17.74 -11.29 12.83
CA GLY A 81 -18.65 -10.53 11.96
C GLY A 81 -17.94 -9.84 10.80
N PHE A 82 -18.39 -8.64 10.45
CA PHE A 82 -17.80 -7.83 9.38
C PHE A 82 -17.15 -6.58 9.96
N TYR A 83 -15.96 -6.29 9.49
CA TYR A 83 -15.29 -5.02 9.71
C TYR A 83 -15.60 -4.11 8.53
N THR A 84 -16.29 -3.00 8.81
CA THR A 84 -16.72 -2.01 7.82
C THR A 84 -15.98 -0.71 8.05
N TRP A 85 -15.42 -0.14 6.98
CA TRP A 85 -14.72 1.13 7.06
C TRP A 85 -14.85 1.94 5.76
N TRP A 86 -14.68 3.24 5.87
CA TRP A 86 -14.66 4.20 4.77
C TRP A 86 -13.34 4.96 4.80
N THR A 87 -12.85 5.32 3.62
CA THR A 87 -11.66 6.17 3.49
C THR A 87 -11.90 7.28 2.48
N ARG A 88 -11.32 8.45 2.72
CA ARG A 88 -11.27 9.56 1.75
C ARG A 88 -10.07 10.45 2.00
N ASP A 89 -9.37 10.81 0.93
CA ASP A 89 -8.19 11.68 1.02
C ASP A 89 -8.55 13.06 1.55
N ILE A 90 -7.88 13.47 2.63
CA ILE A 90 -7.90 14.86 3.12
C ILE A 90 -6.87 15.65 2.33
N GLU A 91 -5.66 15.08 2.22
CA GLU A 91 -4.59 15.59 1.40
C GLU A 91 -4.07 14.45 0.52
N PRO A 92 -4.25 14.52 -0.81
CA PRO A 92 -3.90 13.43 -1.71
C PRO A 92 -2.47 12.92 -1.51
N GLY A 93 -2.34 11.61 -1.29
CA GLY A 93 -1.03 10.95 -1.09
C GLY A 93 -0.33 11.24 0.25
N ILE A 94 -0.92 12.06 1.12
CA ILE A 94 -0.33 12.44 2.42
C ILE A 94 -1.20 11.89 3.56
N SER A 95 -2.50 12.19 3.55
CA SER A 95 -3.40 11.79 4.63
C SER A 95 -4.81 11.48 4.15
N GLU A 96 -5.45 10.55 4.86
CA GLU A 96 -6.85 10.19 4.64
C GLU A 96 -7.65 10.27 5.94
N LEU A 97 -8.93 10.61 5.80
CA LEU A 97 -9.91 10.30 6.80
C LEU A 97 -10.23 8.81 6.72
N TYR A 98 -10.14 8.14 7.86
CA TYR A 98 -10.49 6.75 8.07
C TYR A 98 -11.64 6.69 9.07
N VAL A 99 -12.80 6.19 8.64
CA VAL A 99 -13.98 6.01 9.47
C VAL A 99 -14.28 4.52 9.57
N ARG A 100 -14.52 3.98 10.77
CA ARG A 100 -14.91 2.58 10.94
C ARG A 100 -16.04 2.42 11.94
N THR A 101 -16.75 1.31 11.85
CA THR A 101 -17.67 0.87 12.90
C THR A 101 -16.96 -0.02 13.90
N ARG A 102 -17.12 0.28 15.20
CA ARG A 102 -16.69 -0.58 16.30
C ARG A 102 -17.77 -0.61 17.37
N LYS A 103 -18.28 -1.81 17.68
CA LYS A 103 -19.37 -2.01 18.66
C LYS A 103 -20.58 -1.08 18.42
N GLY A 104 -20.96 -0.91 17.15
CA GLY A 104 -22.10 -0.08 16.74
C GLY A 104 -21.86 1.44 16.81
N LYS A 105 -20.63 1.89 17.03
CA LYS A 105 -20.26 3.32 17.01
C LYS A 105 -19.28 3.61 15.89
N LEU A 106 -19.37 4.81 15.32
CA LEU A 106 -18.36 5.31 14.40
C LEU A 106 -17.12 5.77 15.18
N GLU A 107 -15.95 5.35 14.71
CA GLU A 107 -14.66 5.87 15.13
C GLU A 107 -14.04 6.63 13.96
N PHE A 108 -13.62 7.86 14.22
CA PHE A 108 -13.02 8.76 13.23
C PHE A 108 -11.54 8.88 13.48
N SER A 109 -10.75 8.83 12.41
CA SER A 109 -9.31 9.01 12.50
C SER A 109 -8.73 9.61 11.25
N VAL A 110 -7.67 10.39 11.40
CA VAL A 110 -6.82 10.79 10.28
C VAL A 110 -5.59 9.90 10.28
N VAL A 111 -5.32 9.25 9.16
CA VAL A 111 -4.18 8.35 8.96
C VAL A 111 -3.19 9.01 8.02
N ALA A 112 -1.92 9.03 8.41
CA ALA A 112 -0.86 9.48 7.52
C ALA A 112 -0.48 8.33 6.58
N LYS A 113 -0.83 8.42 5.29
CA LYS A 113 -0.65 7.33 4.31
C LYS A 113 0.81 6.87 4.21
N GLY A 114 1.76 7.82 4.29
CA GLY A 114 3.19 7.53 4.29
C GLY A 114 3.69 6.69 5.47
N THR A 115 2.90 6.56 6.55
CA THR A 115 3.26 5.78 7.74
C THR A 115 2.82 4.33 7.66
N LEU A 116 1.84 3.99 6.81
CA LEU A 116 1.44 2.60 6.57
C LEU A 116 2.61 1.79 5.99
N ALA A 117 3.41 2.42 5.11
CA ALA A 117 4.65 1.85 4.56
C ALA A 117 5.72 1.60 5.63
N LEU A 118 5.67 2.29 6.78
CA LEU A 118 6.55 2.09 7.93
C LEU A 118 6.03 1.01 8.88
N THR A 119 4.70 0.88 9.04
CA THR A 119 4.05 -0.03 10.00
C THR A 119 3.64 -1.38 9.43
N SER A 120 3.64 -1.57 8.11
CA SER A 120 3.25 -2.87 7.53
C SER A 120 4.41 -3.86 7.62
N ARG A 121 4.20 -4.93 8.39
CA ARG A 121 5.03 -6.16 8.40
C ARG A 121 4.68 -7.09 7.23
N HIS A 122 3.61 -6.78 6.48
CA HIS A 122 3.14 -7.60 5.37
C HIS A 122 3.92 -7.22 4.12
N GLY A 123 4.91 -8.07 3.82
CA GLY A 123 5.63 -8.27 2.57
C GLY A 123 5.47 -7.20 1.51
N VAL A 124 6.28 -6.14 1.59
CA VAL A 124 6.72 -5.50 0.34
C VAL A 124 7.53 -6.58 -0.37
N PRO A 125 7.11 -7.05 -1.56
CA PRO A 125 7.88 -8.03 -2.30
C PRO A 125 9.32 -7.53 -2.43
N PRO A 126 10.33 -8.41 -2.43
CA PRO A 126 11.72 -7.98 -2.57
C PRO A 126 11.86 -7.12 -3.83
N LEU A 127 12.71 -6.10 -3.78
CA LEU A 127 12.85 -5.12 -4.87
C LEU A 127 12.95 -5.77 -6.28
N PRO A 128 13.69 -6.88 -6.48
CA PRO A 128 13.65 -7.63 -7.73
C PRO A 128 12.24 -8.03 -8.20
N ALA A 129 11.40 -8.57 -7.31
CA ALA A 129 10.03 -8.95 -7.64
C ALA A 129 9.20 -7.75 -8.11
N VAL A 130 9.30 -6.63 -7.39
CA VAL A 130 8.62 -5.38 -7.77
C VAL A 130 9.16 -4.84 -9.09
N GLY A 131 10.47 -4.95 -9.31
CA GLY A 131 11.14 -4.58 -10.56
C GLY A 131 10.57 -5.34 -11.77
N LEU A 132 10.43 -6.66 -11.67
CA LEU A 132 9.81 -7.47 -12.73
C LEU A 132 8.39 -6.99 -13.07
N LEU A 133 7.58 -6.70 -12.05
CA LEU A 133 6.22 -6.20 -12.23
C LEU A 133 6.19 -4.81 -12.88
N VAL A 134 7.04 -3.88 -12.43
CA VAL A 134 7.14 -2.53 -13.01
C VAL A 134 7.64 -2.55 -14.45
N ALA A 135 8.62 -3.41 -14.77
CA ALA A 135 9.06 -3.62 -16.15
C ALA A 135 7.90 -4.12 -17.02
N TRP A 136 7.09 -5.06 -16.50
CA TRP A 136 5.92 -5.59 -17.21
C TRP A 136 4.87 -4.51 -17.46
N MET A 137 4.50 -3.76 -16.41
CA MET A 137 3.55 -2.65 -16.52
C MET A 137 4.03 -1.57 -17.50
N THR A 138 5.34 -1.30 -17.52
CA THR A 138 5.96 -0.34 -18.45
C THR A 138 5.85 -0.81 -19.90
N LEU A 139 6.13 -2.09 -20.16
CA LEU A 139 6.09 -2.68 -21.50
C LEU A 139 4.67 -2.84 -22.04
N ARG A 140 3.70 -3.11 -21.17
CA ARG A 140 2.28 -3.21 -21.55
C ARG A 140 1.56 -1.85 -21.54
N GLY A 141 2.19 -0.82 -21.00
CA GLY A 141 1.61 0.53 -20.96
C GLY A 141 0.56 0.71 -19.86
N ALA A 142 0.58 -0.13 -18.83
CA ALA A 142 -0.32 -0.06 -17.68
C ALA A 142 -0.07 1.17 -16.78
N LEU A 143 1.13 1.76 -16.83
CA LEU A 143 1.46 2.96 -16.07
C LEU A 143 0.83 4.23 -16.69
N ASP A 144 0.35 5.14 -15.85
CA ASP A 144 -0.09 6.48 -16.24
C ASP A 144 1.14 7.37 -16.55
N PRO A 145 1.35 7.78 -17.81
CA PRO A 145 2.51 8.59 -18.19
C PRO A 145 2.57 9.94 -17.46
N SER A 146 1.43 10.52 -17.09
CA SER A 146 1.38 11.83 -16.42
C SER A 146 2.07 11.81 -15.05
N ARG A 147 2.03 10.66 -14.38
CA ARG A 147 2.60 10.43 -13.04
C ARG A 147 4.10 10.17 -13.04
N ILE A 148 4.66 9.82 -14.20
CA ILE A 148 6.07 9.46 -14.37
C ILE A 148 6.77 10.30 -15.45
N SER A 149 6.18 11.44 -15.83
CA SER A 149 6.64 12.33 -16.89
C SER A 149 8.09 12.80 -16.69
N GLN A 150 8.50 13.08 -15.45
CA GLN A 150 9.88 13.44 -15.10
C GLN A 150 10.91 12.30 -15.30
N HIS A 151 10.44 11.07 -15.58
CA HIS A 151 11.27 9.88 -15.76
C HIS A 151 11.15 9.26 -17.16
N GLU A 152 10.62 10.00 -18.15
CA GLU A 152 10.41 9.51 -19.52
C GLU A 152 11.65 8.82 -20.14
N ALA A 153 12.83 9.39 -19.95
CA ALA A 153 14.08 8.80 -20.44
C ALA A 153 14.36 7.42 -19.82
N LEU A 154 14.09 7.24 -18.53
CA LEU A 154 14.27 5.97 -17.84
C LEU A 154 13.19 4.96 -18.27
N VAL A 155 11.95 5.40 -18.42
CA VAL A 155 10.84 4.60 -18.97
C VAL A 155 11.19 4.09 -20.36
N ALA A 156 11.72 4.96 -21.24
CA ALA A 156 12.15 4.57 -22.58
C ALA A 156 13.27 3.51 -22.53
N ARG A 157 14.23 3.65 -21.61
CA ARG A 157 15.28 2.66 -21.41
C ARG A 157 14.76 1.32 -20.92
N VAL A 158 13.78 1.30 -20.01
CA VAL A 158 13.11 0.06 -19.57
C VAL A 158 12.37 -0.58 -20.75
N LYS A 159 11.63 0.20 -21.55
CA LYS A 159 10.97 -0.31 -22.77
C LYS A 159 11.97 -0.90 -23.77
N ALA A 160 13.13 -0.28 -23.92
CA ALA A 160 14.23 -0.76 -24.76
C ALA A 160 15.06 -1.88 -24.12
N ARG A 161 14.66 -2.39 -22.94
CA ARG A 161 15.38 -3.40 -22.18
C ARG A 161 16.84 -3.04 -21.83
N SER A 162 17.13 -1.75 -21.68
CA SER A 162 18.46 -1.19 -21.37
C SER A 162 18.56 -0.56 -19.97
N ALA A 163 17.49 -0.64 -19.19
CA ALA A 163 17.43 -0.36 -17.76
C ALA A 163 16.49 -1.38 -17.11
N LYS A 164 16.65 -1.65 -15.82
CA LYS A 164 15.80 -2.61 -15.11
C LYS A 164 14.52 -1.95 -14.59
N GLY A 165 13.50 -2.76 -14.30
CA GLY A 165 12.30 -2.25 -13.64
C GLY A 165 12.62 -1.69 -12.25
N SER A 166 13.55 -2.32 -11.52
CA SER A 166 14.02 -1.87 -10.21
C SER A 166 14.73 -0.51 -10.25
N ASP A 167 15.35 -0.13 -11.37
CA ASP A 167 15.90 1.22 -11.56
C ASP A 167 14.76 2.26 -11.60
N LEU A 168 13.69 1.94 -12.33
CA LEU A 168 12.49 2.77 -12.37
C LEU A 168 11.77 2.80 -11.02
N VAL A 169 11.69 1.68 -10.30
CA VAL A 169 11.18 1.62 -8.92
C VAL A 169 11.91 2.61 -8.01
N LYS A 170 13.24 2.59 -8.01
CA LYS A 170 14.05 3.49 -7.16
C LYS A 170 13.85 4.96 -7.52
N ALA A 171 13.72 5.28 -8.81
CA ALA A 171 13.63 6.66 -9.28
C ALA A 171 12.22 7.24 -9.16
N ALA A 172 11.21 6.49 -9.58
CA ALA A 172 9.83 6.97 -9.75
C ALA A 172 8.88 6.49 -8.66
N PHE A 173 9.22 5.43 -7.92
CA PHE A 173 8.36 4.79 -6.93
C PHE A 173 9.04 4.66 -5.56
N PRO A 174 9.64 5.72 -5.00
CA PRO A 174 10.37 5.63 -3.73
C PRO A 174 9.49 5.22 -2.54
N ARG A 175 8.15 5.28 -2.70
CA ARG A 175 7.17 4.86 -1.70
C ARG A 175 6.41 3.59 -2.08
N GLY A 176 6.80 2.90 -3.15
CA GLY A 176 6.09 1.76 -3.74
C GLY A 176 5.26 2.13 -4.97
N VAL A 177 4.78 1.11 -5.70
CA VAL A 177 3.83 1.29 -6.81
C VAL A 177 2.44 1.37 -6.22
N TRP A 178 1.78 2.49 -6.44
CA TRP A 178 0.43 2.75 -5.96
C TRP A 178 -0.55 2.72 -7.13
N ASP A 179 -1.81 2.51 -6.78
CA ASP A 179 -2.98 2.51 -7.65
C ASP A 179 -3.15 3.82 -8.45
N ASP A 180 -2.61 4.94 -7.98
CA ASP A 180 -2.60 6.23 -8.69
C ASP A 180 -1.53 6.36 -9.79
N HIS A 181 -0.56 5.44 -9.86
CA HIS A 181 0.45 5.38 -10.93
C HIS A 181 0.01 4.50 -12.11
N LEU A 182 -1.13 3.84 -11.98
CA LEU A 182 -1.75 3.04 -13.03
C LEU A 182 -2.66 3.93 -13.86
N ARG A 183 -2.85 3.57 -15.13
CA ARG A 183 -3.96 4.14 -15.91
C ARG A 183 -5.27 3.90 -15.17
N ALA A 184 -6.21 4.82 -15.33
CA ALA A 184 -7.53 4.76 -14.71
C ALA A 184 -8.38 3.59 -15.29
N ASP A 185 -8.06 2.38 -14.86
CA ASP A 185 -8.81 1.15 -15.08
C ASP A 185 -9.06 0.49 -13.71
N GLU A 186 -10.27 0.68 -13.18
CA GLU A 186 -10.66 0.16 -11.87
C GLU A 186 -10.56 -1.35 -11.77
N LYS A 187 -10.71 -2.09 -12.88
CA LYS A 187 -10.62 -3.55 -12.86
C LYS A 187 -9.17 -4.00 -12.78
N LEU A 188 -8.26 -3.35 -13.52
CA LEU A 188 -6.82 -3.57 -13.42
C LEU A 188 -6.34 -3.32 -11.98
N VAL A 189 -6.69 -2.16 -11.41
CA VAL A 189 -6.33 -1.76 -10.04
C VAL A 189 -6.81 -2.82 -9.03
N ARG A 190 -8.09 -3.20 -9.11
CA ARG A 190 -8.69 -4.20 -8.21
C ARG A 190 -8.01 -5.57 -8.34
N ARG A 191 -7.69 -5.99 -9.56
CA ARG A 191 -7.03 -7.28 -9.83
C ARG A 191 -5.60 -7.29 -9.29
N LEU A 192 -4.83 -6.22 -9.51
CA LEU A 192 -3.48 -6.05 -8.96
C LEU A 192 -3.52 -6.08 -7.42
N HIS A 193 -4.46 -5.36 -6.81
CA HIS A 193 -4.62 -5.36 -5.35
C HIS A 193 -4.93 -6.77 -4.81
N HIS A 194 -5.81 -7.53 -5.45
CA HIS A 194 -6.16 -8.89 -5.04
C HIS A 194 -4.96 -9.85 -5.13
N TRP A 195 -4.17 -9.75 -6.20
CA TRP A 195 -3.00 -10.60 -6.43
C TRP A 195 -1.82 -10.27 -5.52
N LEU A 196 -1.55 -8.99 -5.29
CA LEU A 196 -0.49 -8.54 -4.38
C LEU A 196 -0.87 -8.76 -2.91
N GLY A 197 -2.16 -8.64 -2.58
CA GLY A 197 -2.71 -8.86 -1.25
C GLY A 197 -2.83 -10.34 -0.85
N SER A 198 -2.51 -11.28 -1.75
CA SER A 198 -2.57 -12.72 -1.53
C SER A 198 -3.95 -13.22 -1.07
N SER A 199 -4.92 -13.19 -1.97
CA SER A 199 -6.22 -13.84 -1.78
C SER A 199 -6.11 -15.38 -1.85
N ALA A 200 -7.17 -16.08 -1.46
CA ALA A 200 -7.22 -17.55 -1.44
C ALA A 200 -6.94 -18.23 -2.80
N ASP A 201 -7.10 -17.51 -3.92
CA ASP A 201 -6.99 -18.01 -5.29
C ASP A 201 -5.87 -17.36 -6.12
N LEU A 202 -5.21 -16.31 -5.61
CA LEU A 202 -4.32 -15.47 -6.40
C LEU A 202 -3.25 -14.82 -5.51
N SER A 203 -1.99 -15.21 -5.72
CA SER A 203 -0.86 -14.77 -4.91
C SER A 203 0.37 -14.48 -5.78
N PHE A 204 0.83 -13.23 -5.73
CA PHE A 204 2.06 -12.80 -6.41
C PHE A 204 3.28 -13.58 -5.94
N THR A 205 3.34 -13.85 -4.63
CA THR A 205 4.48 -14.57 -4.03
C THR A 205 4.51 -16.02 -4.49
N ASP A 206 3.36 -16.70 -4.50
CA ASP A 206 3.29 -18.10 -4.95
C ASP A 206 3.55 -18.22 -6.46
N ASP A 207 3.08 -17.26 -7.26
CA ASP A 207 3.38 -17.18 -8.69
C ASP A 207 4.90 -17.10 -8.94
N LEU A 208 5.59 -16.22 -8.22
CA LEU A 208 7.05 -16.12 -8.33
C LEU A 208 7.77 -17.36 -7.80
N ILE A 209 7.32 -17.95 -6.69
CA ILE A 209 7.87 -19.21 -6.15
C ILE A 209 7.72 -20.35 -7.17
N SER A 210 6.58 -20.43 -7.87
CA SER A 210 6.34 -21.47 -8.87
C SER A 210 7.34 -21.43 -10.03
N ILE A 211 7.85 -20.23 -10.36
CA ILE A 211 8.78 -20.02 -11.47
C ILE A 211 10.23 -20.16 -11.00
N PHE A 212 10.59 -19.52 -9.89
CA PHE A 212 11.98 -19.38 -9.46
C PHE A 212 12.39 -20.38 -8.38
N GLY A 213 11.45 -21.14 -7.83
CA GLY A 213 11.65 -21.98 -6.66
C GLY A 213 11.54 -21.19 -5.35
N GLU A 214 11.53 -21.92 -4.24
CA GLU A 214 11.29 -21.38 -2.90
C GLU A 214 12.59 -21.27 -2.09
N ARG A 215 12.72 -20.19 -1.33
CA ARG A 215 13.62 -20.10 -0.18
C ARG A 215 12.91 -19.50 1.03
N LYS A 216 13.54 -19.65 2.19
CA LYS A 216 13.15 -18.91 3.39
C LYS A 216 13.96 -17.62 3.49
N ASN A 217 13.28 -16.51 3.73
CA ASN A 217 13.95 -15.25 4.04
C ASN A 217 14.45 -15.20 5.49
N ALA A 218 15.06 -14.08 5.89
CA ALA A 218 15.60 -13.87 7.24
C ALA A 218 14.58 -14.04 8.38
N TYR A 219 13.28 -14.03 8.06
CA TYR A 219 12.16 -14.17 8.98
C TYR A 219 11.44 -15.51 8.85
N ALA A 220 12.05 -16.49 8.17
CA ALA A 220 11.49 -17.81 7.89
C ALA A 220 10.21 -17.81 7.04
N HIS A 221 9.87 -16.69 6.38
CA HIS A 221 8.79 -16.64 5.39
C HIS A 221 9.25 -17.19 4.04
N ARG A 222 8.33 -17.80 3.30
CA ARG A 222 8.54 -18.30 1.95
C ARG A 222 8.69 -17.13 0.99
N GLU A 223 9.70 -17.16 0.13
CA GLU A 223 9.87 -16.22 -0.98
C GLU A 223 10.50 -16.93 -2.19
N ALA A 224 10.40 -16.29 -3.35
CA ALA A 224 11.02 -16.78 -4.56
C ALA A 224 12.55 -16.67 -4.50
N VAL A 225 13.27 -17.63 -5.10
CA VAL A 225 14.73 -17.50 -5.33
C VAL A 225 14.98 -16.50 -6.46
N LEU A 226 14.86 -15.22 -6.14
CA LEU A 226 14.97 -14.11 -7.08
C LEU A 226 15.87 -13.02 -6.49
N ASP A 227 17.14 -13.03 -6.87
CA ASP A 227 18.14 -12.08 -6.36
C ASP A 227 18.19 -10.77 -7.14
N ASP A 228 17.71 -10.77 -8.40
CA ASP A 228 17.80 -9.64 -9.30
C ASP A 228 16.68 -9.68 -10.35
N ASP A 229 16.27 -8.51 -10.87
CA ASP A 229 15.24 -8.38 -11.90
C ASP A 229 15.85 -8.31 -13.30
N THR A 230 16.63 -9.32 -13.65
CA THR A 230 17.25 -9.41 -14.98
C THR A 230 16.19 -9.60 -16.07
N TRP A 231 16.55 -9.32 -17.32
CA TRP A 231 15.64 -9.53 -18.44
C TRP A 231 15.35 -11.02 -18.69
N GLU A 232 16.26 -11.92 -18.32
CA GLU A 232 16.02 -13.36 -18.33
C GLU A 232 14.99 -13.77 -17.26
N ALA A 233 15.06 -13.19 -16.06
CA ALA A 233 14.04 -13.39 -15.03
C ALA A 233 12.69 -12.81 -15.48
N PHE A 234 12.71 -11.63 -16.12
CA PHE A 234 11.54 -11.02 -16.73
C PHE A 234 10.89 -11.94 -17.77
N ASP A 235 11.66 -12.45 -18.73
CA ASP A 235 11.12 -13.27 -19.81
C ASP A 235 10.52 -14.59 -19.29
N ARG A 236 10.98 -15.10 -18.14
CA ARG A 236 10.37 -16.25 -17.46
C ARG A 236 9.01 -15.94 -16.82
N VAL A 237 8.84 -14.75 -16.27
CA VAL A 237 7.64 -14.37 -15.51
C VAL A 237 6.57 -13.69 -16.36
N ALA A 238 6.98 -12.96 -17.41
CA ALA A 238 6.07 -12.18 -18.25
C ALA A 238 4.89 -13.00 -18.81
N PRO A 239 5.05 -14.27 -19.27
CA PRO A 239 3.91 -15.07 -19.72
C PRO A 239 2.85 -15.31 -18.64
N LEU A 240 3.29 -15.54 -17.39
CA LEU A 240 2.37 -15.73 -16.27
C LEU A 240 1.64 -14.42 -15.94
N PHE A 241 2.34 -13.28 -15.95
CA PHE A 241 1.71 -11.98 -15.75
C PHE A 241 0.69 -11.67 -16.86
N ASP A 242 1.06 -11.91 -18.12
CA ASP A 242 0.14 -11.75 -19.26
C ASP A 242 -1.12 -12.63 -19.09
N GLN A 243 -0.98 -13.86 -18.57
CA GLN A 243 -2.11 -14.72 -18.24
C GLN A 243 -2.96 -14.17 -17.09
N ARG A 244 -2.33 -13.67 -16.01
CA ARG A 244 -3.04 -13.13 -14.83
C ARG A 244 -3.86 -11.87 -15.16
N PHE A 245 -3.38 -11.09 -16.12
CA PHE A 245 -3.92 -9.80 -16.51
C PHE A 245 -4.48 -9.77 -17.94
N GLN A 246 -4.79 -10.94 -18.51
CA GLN A 246 -5.41 -11.03 -19.83
C GLN A 246 -6.70 -10.19 -19.87
N GLY A 247 -6.76 -9.22 -20.78
CA GLY A 247 -7.90 -8.33 -20.95
C GLY A 247 -7.89 -7.05 -20.09
N PHE A 248 -6.79 -6.76 -19.38
CA PHE A 248 -6.62 -5.55 -18.57
C PHE A 248 -5.53 -4.59 -19.07
N VAL A 249 -4.78 -4.96 -20.13
CA VAL A 249 -3.73 -4.13 -20.73
C VAL A 249 -3.65 -4.32 -22.24
#